data_AF-A0A957U0W2-F1
#
_entry.id   AF-A0A957U0W2-F1
#
_cell.length_a   1.000
_cell.length_b   1.000
_cell.length_c   1.000
_cell.angle_alpha   90.00
_cell.angle_beta   90.00
_cell.angle_gamma   90.00
#
_symmetry.space_group_name_H-M   'P 1'
#
loop_
_entity.id
_entity.type
_entity.pdbx_description
1 polymer ?
#
loop_
_entity_poly.entity_id
_entity_poly.type
_entity_poly.pdbx_seq_one_letter_code
_entity_poly.pdbx_strand_id
1 'polypeptide(L)'
;MKHVNLAVPHQPIGSLPVHADDADKGKVHDKRTPTSASVPSASLRLQREVLEIVRQALATSDPQSTVRQRLVDVQAAQQARFAALPHSAREDDWIQLRHGELLRLNETLHCAALSVLRSLSSLDYSMPPVQ
;
A
#
# COMPACT_ATOMS: atom_id res chain seq x y z
N MET A 1 30.75 14.97 38.72
CA MET A 1 31.35 16.24 38.20
C MET A 1 31.76 15.95 36.76
N LYS A 2 30.97 16.43 35.78
CA LYS A 2 31.30 17.45 34.76
C LYS A 2 32.58 17.07 33.96
N HIS A 3 32.59 16.91 32.63
CA HIS A 3 32.13 17.85 31.61
C HIS A 3 31.74 17.14 30.29
N VAL A 4 30.64 17.62 29.70
CA VAL A 4 30.20 17.38 28.32
C VAL A 4 30.84 18.45 27.45
N ASN A 5 31.45 18.08 26.32
CA ASN A 5 31.99 19.03 25.35
C ASN A 5 31.06 19.10 24.13
N LEU A 6 30.35 20.21 24.03
CA LEU A 6 29.47 20.62 22.95
C LEU A 6 30.33 21.35 21.91
N ALA A 7 30.38 20.87 20.67
CA ALA A 7 30.98 21.59 19.56
C ALA A 7 29.89 21.95 18.54
N VAL A 8 29.47 23.21 18.54
CA VAL A 8 28.61 23.86 17.55
C VAL A 8 29.52 24.75 16.68
N PRO A 9 29.51 24.62 15.34
CA PRO A 9 30.09 25.64 14.49
C PRO A 9 29.05 26.70 14.11
N HIS A 10 29.34 27.95 14.49
CA HIS A 10 28.76 29.18 13.97
C HIS A 10 29.16 29.40 12.50
N GLN A 11 28.23 29.89 11.68
CA GLN A 11 28.52 30.50 10.37
C GLN A 11 27.87 31.89 10.34
N PRO A 12 28.59 32.96 9.95
CA PRO A 12 28.08 34.34 9.97
C PRO A 12 27.84 34.94 8.57
N ILE A 13 27.01 35.99 8.54
CA ILE A 13 26.96 37.12 7.59
C ILE A 13 26.35 36.89 6.20
N GLY A 14 25.43 37.79 5.80
CA GLY A 14 25.06 37.95 4.39
C GLY A 14 23.85 38.84 4.14
N SER A 15 24.10 40.15 4.09
CA SER A 15 23.19 41.28 3.83
C SER A 15 22.14 41.12 2.71
N LEU A 16 20.99 41.78 2.95
CA LEU A 16 19.99 42.21 1.97
C LEU A 16 20.62 43.00 0.80
N PRO A 17 19.92 43.04 -0.35
CA PRO A 17 19.72 44.32 -1.02
C PRO A 17 18.23 44.64 -1.29
N VAL A 18 17.95 45.95 -1.27
CA VAL A 18 16.67 46.62 -1.50
C VAL A 18 16.64 47.24 -2.92
N HIS A 19 15.45 47.29 -3.53
CA HIS A 19 15.01 48.07 -4.72
C HIS A 19 15.54 47.63 -6.11
N ALA A 20 14.81 47.75 -7.23
CA ALA A 20 13.75 48.68 -7.63
C ALA A 20 12.80 48.10 -8.71
N ASP A 21 11.61 48.69 -8.75
CA ASP A 21 10.68 49.06 -9.84
C ASP A 21 10.81 48.54 -11.31
N ASP A 22 9.61 48.27 -11.86
CA ASP A 22 9.11 48.53 -13.22
C ASP A 22 9.25 47.52 -14.40
N ALA A 23 8.19 47.55 -15.21
CA ALA A 23 8.05 47.17 -16.62
C ALA A 23 7.56 45.76 -17.00
N ASP A 24 6.24 45.71 -17.22
CA ASP A 24 5.53 45.04 -18.32
C ASP A 24 6.41 44.67 -19.55
N LYS A 25 6.35 43.39 -19.97
CA LYS A 25 6.08 42.95 -21.36
C LYS A 25 6.12 41.44 -21.49
N GLY A 26 5.04 40.88 -22.05
CA GLY A 26 4.78 39.46 -22.08
C GLY A 26 5.70 38.61 -22.98
N LYS A 27 5.66 37.30 -22.75
CA LYS A 27 5.70 36.30 -23.83
C LYS A 27 5.27 34.93 -23.31
N VAL A 28 4.28 34.38 -24.00
CA VAL A 28 3.80 32.99 -23.98
C VAL A 28 4.99 32.03 -24.02
N HIS A 29 5.05 31.06 -23.10
CA HIS A 29 5.64 29.74 -23.33
C HIS A 29 5.06 28.73 -22.33
N ASP A 30 4.25 27.81 -22.87
CA ASP A 30 4.11 26.42 -22.47
C ASP A 30 4.35 26.08 -20.99
N LYS A 31 3.35 26.36 -20.15
CA LYS A 31 3.22 25.60 -18.90
C LYS A 31 2.58 24.27 -19.25
N ARG A 32 3.45 23.28 -19.58
CA ARG A 32 3.11 21.86 -19.51
C ARG A 32 2.27 21.65 -18.25
N THR A 33 1.02 21.31 -18.48
CA THR A 33 0.16 20.73 -17.45
C THR A 33 0.97 19.64 -16.75
N PRO A 34 1.16 19.68 -15.43
CA PRO A 34 1.62 18.49 -14.74
C PRO A 34 0.54 17.45 -15.04
N THR A 35 0.92 16.43 -15.81
CA THR A 35 0.10 15.25 -16.06
C THR A 35 -0.35 14.78 -14.69
N SER A 36 -1.63 15.03 -14.40
CA SER A 36 -2.26 14.58 -13.17
C SER A 36 -2.16 13.07 -13.21
N ALA A 37 -1.14 12.53 -12.54
CA ALA A 37 -0.98 11.11 -12.34
C ALA A 37 -2.21 10.70 -11.54
N SER A 38 -3.25 10.26 -12.25
CA SER A 38 -4.51 9.85 -11.68
C SER A 38 -4.21 8.68 -10.76
N VAL A 39 -4.19 8.97 -9.47
CA VAL A 39 -3.95 7.99 -8.43
C VAL A 39 -5.09 6.96 -8.56
N PRO A 40 -4.81 5.69 -8.90
CA PRO A 40 -5.88 4.73 -9.09
C PRO A 40 -6.68 4.62 -7.80
N SER A 41 -8.01 4.74 -7.96
CA SER A 41 -8.98 4.66 -6.86
C SER A 41 -8.68 3.46 -5.97
N ALA A 42 -8.89 3.60 -4.66
CA ALA A 42 -8.67 2.52 -3.69
C ALA A 42 -9.38 1.21 -4.10
N SER A 43 -10.56 1.32 -4.72
CA SER A 43 -11.31 0.18 -5.25
C SER A 43 -10.56 -0.58 -6.35
N LEU A 44 -9.92 0.13 -7.30
CA LEU A 44 -9.14 -0.50 -8.37
C LEU A 44 -7.90 -1.23 -7.81
N ARG A 45 -7.30 -0.70 -6.74
CA ARG A 45 -6.18 -1.37 -6.07
C ARG A 45 -6.63 -2.69 -5.44
N LEU A 46 -7.74 -2.67 -4.69
CA LEU A 46 -8.29 -3.88 -4.07
C LEU A 46 -8.65 -4.93 -5.12
N GLN A 47 -9.28 -4.53 -6.22
CA GLN A 47 -9.61 -5.44 -7.33
C GLN A 47 -8.34 -6.08 -7.92
N ARG A 48 -7.28 -5.29 -8.12
CA ARG A 48 -5.99 -5.79 -8.62
C ARG A 48 -5.38 -6.83 -7.69
N GLU A 49 -5.40 -6.58 -6.38
CA GLU A 49 -4.88 -7.53 -5.38
C GLU A 49 -5.68 -8.84 -5.39
N VAL A 50 -7.02 -8.77 -5.44
CA VAL A 50 -7.87 -9.97 -5.54
C VAL A 50 -7.54 -10.78 -6.79
N LEU A 51 -7.42 -10.12 -7.95
CA LEU A 51 -7.09 -10.79 -9.21
C LEU A 51 -5.68 -11.40 -9.18
N GLU A 52 -4.72 -10.76 -8.51
CA GLU A 52 -3.39 -11.31 -8.35
C GLU A 52 -3.40 -12.58 -7.49
N ILE A 53 -4.17 -12.59 -6.40
CA ILE A 53 -4.36 -13.79 -5.56
C ILE A 53 -4.96 -14.93 -6.38
N VAL A 54 -6.05 -14.65 -7.11
CA VAL A 54 -6.72 -15.63 -7.97
C VAL A 54 -5.77 -16.16 -9.04
N ARG A 55 -5.05 -15.29 -9.74
CA ARG A 55 -4.10 -15.68 -10.80
C ARG A 55 -3.02 -16.61 -10.29
N GLN A 56 -2.45 -16.32 -9.12
CA GLN A 56 -1.43 -17.17 -8.50
C GLN A 56 -2.02 -18.53 -8.08
N ALA A 57 -3.24 -18.54 -7.54
CA ALA A 57 -3.90 -19.78 -7.13
C ALA A 57 -4.26 -20.68 -8.31
N LEU A 58 -4.70 -20.12 -9.44
CA LEU A 58 -5.01 -20.87 -10.66
C LEU A 58 -3.80 -21.58 -11.29
N ALA A 59 -2.56 -21.21 -10.91
CA ALA A 59 -1.36 -21.90 -11.34
C ALA A 59 -1.08 -23.20 -10.54
N THR A 60 -1.95 -23.55 -9.58
CA THR A 60 -1.80 -24.72 -8.71
C THR A 60 -2.88 -25.76 -8.97
N SER A 61 -2.65 -27.00 -8.52
CA SER A 61 -3.59 -28.11 -8.68
C SER A 61 -4.85 -27.98 -7.81
N ASP A 62 -4.78 -27.26 -6.68
CA ASP A 62 -5.92 -26.94 -5.82
C ASP A 62 -5.91 -25.44 -5.47
N PRO A 63 -6.56 -24.60 -6.31
CA PRO A 63 -6.57 -23.16 -6.13
C PRO A 63 -7.23 -22.73 -4.82
N GLN A 64 -8.30 -23.39 -4.39
CA GLN A 64 -9.05 -22.97 -3.19
C GLN A 64 -8.25 -23.26 -1.92
N SER A 65 -7.65 -24.44 -1.80
CA SER A 65 -6.79 -24.76 -0.66
C SER A 65 -5.55 -23.88 -0.63
N THR A 66 -4.96 -23.57 -1.80
CA THR A 66 -3.83 -22.64 -1.90
C THR A 66 -4.17 -21.25 -1.38
N VAL A 67 -5.34 -20.69 -1.73
CA VAL A 67 -5.76 -19.36 -1.21
C VAL A 67 -5.98 -19.41 0.30
N ARG A 68 -6.58 -20.48 0.84
CA ARG A 68 -6.77 -20.63 2.28
C ARG A 68 -5.43 -20.71 3.02
N GLN A 69 -4.50 -21.51 2.52
CA GLN A 69 -3.17 -21.62 3.12
C GLN A 69 -2.43 -20.28 3.09
N ARG A 70 -2.49 -19.57 1.95
CA ARG A 70 -1.88 -18.25 1.84
C ARG A 70 -2.45 -17.24 2.84
N LEU A 71 -3.76 -17.27 3.11
CA LEU A 71 -4.36 -16.40 4.13
C LEU A 71 -3.74 -16.67 5.51
N VAL A 72 -3.60 -17.95 5.88
CA VAL A 72 -2.97 -18.36 7.13
C VAL A 72 -1.53 -17.84 7.20
N ASP A 73 -0.74 -18.04 6.15
CA ASP A 73 0.66 -17.62 6.11
C ASP A 73 0.81 -16.10 6.21
N VAL A 74 -0.04 -15.34 5.51
CA VAL A 74 -0.02 -13.88 5.54
C VAL A 74 -0.46 -13.35 6.92
N GLN A 75 -1.48 -13.94 7.54
CA GLN A 75 -1.90 -13.57 8.89
C GLN A 75 -0.83 -13.88 9.92
N ALA A 76 -0.20 -15.06 9.86
CA ALA A 76 0.89 -15.45 10.73
C ALA A 76 2.09 -14.49 10.59
N ALA A 77 2.48 -14.15 9.36
CA ALA A 77 3.53 -13.17 9.11
C ALA A 77 3.18 -11.78 9.67
N GLN A 78 1.93 -11.34 9.52
CA GLN A 78 1.46 -10.06 10.04
C GLN A 78 1.45 -10.03 11.58
N GLN A 79 1.04 -11.12 12.23
CA GLN A 79 1.09 -11.27 13.68
C GLN A 79 2.54 -11.29 14.19
N ALA A 80 3.43 -12.02 13.53
CA ALA A 80 4.85 -12.06 13.88
C ALA A 80 5.50 -10.67 13.79
N ARG A 81 5.19 -9.90 12.73
CA ARG A 81 5.67 -8.52 12.57
C ARG A 81 5.16 -7.59 13.66
N PHE A 82 3.90 -7.71 14.05
CA PHE A 82 3.35 -6.93 15.16
C PHE A 82 3.98 -7.34 16.50
N ALA A 83 4.16 -8.63 16.75
CA ALA A 83 4.79 -9.14 17.96
C ALA A 83 6.26 -8.72 18.11
N ALA A 84 6.97 -8.54 16.99
CA ALA A 84 8.35 -8.04 16.96
C ALA A 84 8.49 -6.55 17.32
N LEU A 85 7.38 -5.80 17.41
CA LEU A 85 7.42 -4.40 17.82
C LEU A 85 7.74 -4.27 19.33
N PRO A 86 8.44 -3.19 19.73
CA PRO A 86 8.61 -2.85 21.15
C PRO A 86 7.26 -2.80 21.87
N HIS A 87 7.25 -3.13 23.17
CA HIS A 87 6.00 -3.18 23.94
C HIS A 87 5.23 -1.85 23.89
N SER A 88 5.93 -0.71 24.06
CA SER A 88 5.33 0.62 23.97
C SER A 88 4.68 0.91 22.62
N ALA A 89 5.20 0.35 21.52
CA ALA A 89 4.60 0.48 20.20
C ALA A 89 3.38 -0.46 20.02
N ARG A 90 3.33 -1.59 20.71
CA ARG A 90 2.17 -2.49 20.69
C ARG A 90 1.00 -1.97 21.52
N GLU A 91 1.26 -1.11 22.50
CA GLU A 91 0.26 -0.43 23.31
C GLU A 91 -0.29 0.86 22.66
N ASP A 92 0.35 1.33 21.60
CA ASP A 92 -0.14 2.50 20.85
C ASP A 92 -1.45 2.17 20.11
N ASP A 93 -2.50 2.93 20.42
CA ASP A 93 -3.85 2.74 19.88
C ASP A 93 -3.89 2.78 18.34
N TRP A 94 -3.11 3.68 17.73
CA TRP A 94 -3.07 3.80 16.28
C TRP A 94 -2.41 2.56 15.66
N ILE A 95 -1.33 2.05 16.26
CA ILE A 95 -0.68 0.83 15.79
C ILE A 95 -1.62 -0.38 15.95
N GLN A 96 -2.33 -0.50 17.06
CA GLN A 96 -3.31 -1.57 17.28
C GLN A 96 -4.45 -1.52 16.24
N LEU A 97 -5.02 -0.33 16.03
CA LEU A 97 -6.07 -0.13 15.05
C LEU A 97 -5.58 -0.51 13.64
N ARG A 98 -4.39 -0.04 13.25
CA ARG A 98 -3.79 -0.37 11.94
C ARG A 98 -3.51 -1.84 11.78
N HIS A 99 -3.03 -2.52 12.83
CA HIS A 99 -2.83 -3.96 12.80
C HIS A 99 -4.15 -4.71 12.56
N GLY A 100 -5.21 -4.35 13.28
CA GLY A 100 -6.54 -4.92 13.10
C GLY A 100 -7.16 -4.62 11.74
N GLU A 101 -6.94 -3.43 11.18
CA GLU A 101 -7.33 -3.09 9.79
C GLU A 101 -6.63 -3.98 8.77
N LEU A 102 -5.32 -4.20 8.91
CA LEU A 102 -4.56 -5.05 8.00
C LEU A 102 -5.02 -6.51 8.05
N LEU A 103 -5.31 -7.05 9.24
CA LEU A 103 -5.82 -8.41 9.37
C LEU A 103 -7.18 -8.57 8.66
N ARG A 104 -8.12 -7.63 8.88
CA ARG A 104 -9.44 -7.63 8.23
C ARG A 104 -9.34 -7.44 6.71
N LEU A 105 -8.41 -6.59 6.26
CA LEU A 105 -8.17 -6.39 4.84
C LEU A 105 -7.66 -7.68 4.18
N ASN A 106 -6.69 -8.35 4.80
CA ASN A 106 -6.18 -9.63 4.31
C ASN A 106 -7.30 -10.67 4.19
N GLU A 107 -8.14 -10.79 5.22
CA GLU A 107 -9.30 -11.69 5.20
C GLU A 107 -10.26 -11.33 4.06
N THR A 108 -10.62 -10.05 3.92
CA THR A 108 -11.53 -9.57 2.87
C THR A 108 -11.02 -9.90 1.47
N LEU A 109 -9.74 -9.68 1.20
CA LEU A 109 -9.11 -9.96 -0.09
C LEU A 109 -9.14 -11.47 -0.42
N HIS A 110 -8.82 -12.33 0.56
CA HIS A 110 -8.80 -13.77 0.34
C HIS A 110 -10.21 -14.36 0.23
N CYS A 111 -11.19 -13.86 1.00
CA CYS A 111 -12.59 -14.23 0.87
C CYS A 111 -13.17 -13.83 -0.51
N ALA A 112 -12.81 -12.64 -1.01
CA ALA A 112 -13.16 -12.21 -2.36
C ALA A 112 -12.53 -13.12 -3.43
N ALA A 113 -11.25 -13.46 -3.28
CA ALA A 113 -10.55 -14.37 -4.19
C ALA A 113 -11.19 -15.77 -4.21
N LEU A 114 -11.52 -16.33 -3.04
CA LEU A 114 -12.24 -17.61 -2.93
C LEU A 114 -13.61 -17.56 -3.60
N SER A 115 -14.32 -16.44 -3.49
CA SER A 115 -15.62 -16.26 -4.14
C SER A 115 -15.48 -16.28 -5.66
N VAL A 116 -14.47 -15.59 -6.21
CA VAL A 116 -14.16 -15.63 -7.65
C VAL A 116 -13.82 -17.05 -8.10
N LEU A 117 -12.93 -17.76 -7.38
CA LEU A 117 -12.56 -19.14 -7.71
C LEU A 117 -13.77 -20.09 -7.69
N ARG A 118 -14.68 -19.93 -6.72
CA ARG A 118 -15.92 -20.72 -6.67
C ARG A 118 -16.81 -20.44 -7.88
N SER A 119 -16.98 -19.18 -8.26
CA SER A 119 -17.72 -18.80 -9.46
C SER A 119 -17.11 -19.41 -10.73
N LEU A 120 -15.78 -19.37 -10.88
CA LEU A 120 -15.08 -20.00 -12.01
C LEU A 120 -15.31 -21.51 -12.05
N SER A 121 -15.17 -22.21 -10.92
CA SER A 121 -15.43 -23.66 -10.87
C SER A 121 -16.88 -24.05 -11.19
N SER A 122 -17.84 -23.17 -10.88
CA SER A 122 -19.25 -23.39 -11.22
C SER A 122 -19.54 -23.20 -12.72
N LEU A 123 -18.76 -22.34 -13.39
CA LEU A 123 -18.88 -22.09 -14.83
C LEU A 123 -18.38 -23.28 -15.64
N ASP A 124 -17.25 -23.88 -15.23
CA ASP A 124 -16.67 -25.05 -15.90
C ASP A 124 -17.61 -26.28 -15.84
N TYR A 125 -18.46 -26.38 -14.82
CA TYR A 125 -19.42 -27.47 -14.67
C TYR A 125 -20.70 -27.28 -15.50
N SER A 126 -20.96 -26.07 -16.01
CA SER A 126 -22.20 -25.72 -16.71
C SER A 126 -22.12 -25.83 -18.23
N MET A 127 -20.94 -26.10 -18.80
CA MET A 127 -20.77 -26.27 -20.25
C MET A 127 -20.86 -27.77 -20.59
N PRO A 128 -21.89 -28.24 -21.34
CA PRO A 128 -21.90 -29.61 -21.82
C PRO A 128 -20.70 -29.84 -22.75
N PRO A 129 -20.09 -31.04 -22.75
CA PRO A 129 -19.03 -31.34 -23.70
C PRO A 129 -19.59 -31.20 -25.12
N VAL A 130 -18.97 -30.33 -25.91
CA VAL A 130 -19.24 -30.27 -27.35
C VAL A 130 -18.73 -31.58 -27.94
N GLN A 131 -19.67 -32.44 -28.35
CA GLN A 131 -19.40 -33.72 -29.01
C GLN A 131 -18.87 -33.53 -30.42
#